data_AF-A0A1C5SWL7-F1
#
_entry.id   AF-A0A1C5SWL7-F1
#
_cell.length_a   1.000
_cell.length_b   1.000
_cell.length_c   1.000
_cell.angle_alpha   90.00
_cell.angle_beta   90.00
_cell.angle_gamma   90.00
#
_symmetry.space_group_name_H-M   'P 1'
#
loop_
_entity.id
_entity.type
_entity.pdbx_description
1 polymer ?
#
loop_
_entity_poly.entity_id
_entity_poly.type
_entity_poly.pdbx_seq_one_letter_code
_entity_poly.pdbx_strand_id
1 'polypeptide(L)' 'MKRLQEKNFVYPYRHLHYRTASHYLCPAKPLTAKLFRVERKQPQACDESREKDFEDTMKFLKEEWK' A
#
# COMPACT_ATOMS: atom_id res chain seq x y z
N MET A 1 -11.55 5.12 -7.30
CA MET A 1 -11.78 6.57 -7.09
C MET A 1 -13.08 7.08 -7.71
N LYS A 2 -13.43 6.78 -8.98
CA LYS A 2 -14.65 7.27 -9.65
C LYS A 2 -15.93 7.14 -8.81
N ARG A 3 -16.21 5.95 -8.26
CA ARG A 3 -17.36 5.70 -7.39
C ARG A 3 -17.39 6.57 -6.13
N LEU A 4 -16.24 6.89 -5.54
CA LEU A 4 -16.16 7.75 -4.34
C LEU A 4 -16.45 9.21 -4.69
N GLN A 5 -15.97 9.67 -5.85
CA GLN A 5 -16.27 11.00 -6.39
C GLN A 5 -17.76 11.13 -6.71
N GLU A 6 -18.34 10.17 -7.44
CA GLU A 6 -19.76 10.16 -7.82
C GLU A 6 -20.72 10.15 -6.63
N LYS A 7 -20.28 9.61 -5.48
CA LYS A 7 -21.08 9.51 -4.26
C LYS A 7 -20.76 10.60 -3.23
N ASN A 8 -19.96 11.61 -3.59
CA ASN A 8 -19.53 12.69 -2.70
C ASN A 8 -19.00 12.15 -1.35
N PHE A 9 -18.10 11.17 -1.42
CA PHE A 9 -17.52 10.57 -0.23
C PHE A 9 -16.83 11.64 0.64
N VAL A 10 -17.21 11.70 1.91
CA VAL A 10 -16.91 12.83 2.80
C VAL A 10 -15.56 12.75 3.52
N TYR A 11 -14.98 11.55 3.62
CA TYR A 11 -13.70 11.35 4.30
C TYR A 11 -12.53 11.52 3.33
N PRO A 12 -11.36 11.98 3.81
CA PRO A 12 -10.17 12.08 2.98
C PRO A 12 -9.76 10.70 2.46
N TYR A 13 -9.31 10.66 1.22
CA TYR A 13 -8.87 9.43 0.58
C TYR A 13 -7.81 9.74 -0.48
N ARG A 14 -6.78 8.90 -0.54
CA ARG A 14 -5.72 8.98 -1.54
C ARG A 14 -5.60 7.65 -2.26
N HIS A 15 -5.21 7.70 -3.53
CA HIS A 15 -4.87 6.52 -4.31
C HIS A 15 -3.38 6.57 -4.63
N LEU A 16 -2.65 5.58 -4.12
CA LEU A 16 -1.23 5.41 -4.32
C LEU A 16 -0.99 4.19 -5.20
N HIS A 17 0.06 4.24 -6.01
CA HIS A 17 0.40 3.14 -6.91
C HIS A 17 1.88 2.78 -6.76
N TYR A 18 2.13 1.59 -6.23
CA TYR A 18 3.46 1.03 -6.06
C TYR A 18 3.81 0.15 -7.26
N ARG A 19 4.89 0.47 -7.96
CA ARG A 19 5.26 -0.18 -9.23
C ARG A 19 5.47 -1.69 -9.09
N THR A 20 6.09 -2.12 -7.99
CA THR A 20 6.35 -3.53 -7.70
C THR A 20 5.95 -3.84 -6.27
N ALA A 21 4.68 -4.19 -6.08
CA ALA A 21 4.17 -4.64 -4.80
C ALA A 21 3.59 -6.06 -4.91
N SER A 22 3.65 -6.80 -3.81
CA SER A 22 2.88 -8.04 -3.68
C SER A 22 1.48 -7.76 -3.16
N HIS A 23 0.68 -8.82 -3.03
CA HIS A 23 -0.65 -8.69 -2.42
C HIS A 23 -0.57 -8.27 -0.94
N TYR A 24 0.55 -8.53 -0.27
CA TYR A 24 0.76 -8.15 1.13
C TYR A 24 1.63 -6.88 1.23
N LEU A 25 0.96 -5.75 1.40
CA LEU A 25 1.55 -4.48 1.85
C LEU A 25 1.27 -4.35 3.36
N CYS A 26 2.05 -5.08 4.16
CA CYS A 26 1.96 -5.06 5.62
C CYS A 26 3.37 -4.84 6.16
N PRO A 27 3.58 -4.04 7.23
CA PRO A 27 4.94 -3.73 7.73
C PRO A 27 5.76 -4.97 8.06
N ALA A 28 5.13 -5.99 8.62
CA ALA A 28 5.73 -7.29 8.84
C ALA A 28 5.46 -8.22 7.65
N LYS A 29 6.53 -8.76 7.05
CA LYS A 29 6.43 -9.70 5.93
C LYS A 29 5.89 -11.06 6.42
N PRO A 30 4.72 -11.52 5.94
CA PRO A 30 4.19 -12.80 6.37
C PRO A 30 5.00 -13.97 5.79
N LEU A 31 5.05 -15.10 6.51
CA LEU A 31 5.74 -16.31 6.05
C LEU A 31 5.20 -16.84 4.71
N THR A 32 3.91 -16.59 4.44
CA THR A 32 3.22 -16.94 3.21
C THR A 32 3.53 -16.01 2.04
N ALA A 33 4.29 -14.92 2.22
CA ALA A 33 4.64 -14.00 1.14
C ALA A 33 5.35 -14.70 -0.03
N LYS A 34 6.14 -15.74 0.27
CA LYS A 34 6.83 -16.54 -0.76
C LYS A 34 5.89 -17.30 -1.69
N LEU A 35 4.58 -17.41 -1.39
CA LEU A 35 3.59 -17.98 -2.31
C LEU A 35 3.40 -17.11 -3.56
N PHE A 36 3.59 -15.79 -3.45
CA PHE A 36 3.43 -14.88 -4.57
C PHE A 36 4.66 -14.88 -5.48
N ARG A 37 4.41 -14.97 -6.79
CA ARG A 37 5.48 -15.00 -7.80
C ARG A 37 6.36 -13.74 -7.76
N VAL A 38 5.77 -12.57 -7.52
CA VAL A 38 6.51 -11.30 -7.48
C VAL A 38 7.46 -11.23 -6.28
N GLU A 39 7.04 -11.74 -5.12
CA GLU A 39 7.88 -11.82 -3.90
C GLU A 39 9.09 -12.75 -4.09
N ARG A 40 9.00 -13.75 -4.97
CA ARG A 40 10.14 -14.62 -5.31
C ARG A 40 11.05 -14.00 -6.38
N LYS A 41 10.49 -13.29 -7.36
CA LYS A 41 11.24 -12.73 -8.49
C LYS A 41 11.88 -11.38 -8.18
N GLN A 42 11.24 -10.57 -7.35
CA GLN A 42 11.63 -9.19 -7.04
C GLN A 42 11.43 -8.91 -5.54
N PRO A 43 12.08 -9.67 -4.63
CA PRO A 43 11.87 -9.54 -3.19
C PRO A 43 12.22 -8.14 -2.67
N GLN A 44 13.37 -7.58 -3.08
CA GLN A 44 13.83 -6.26 -2.64
C GLN A 44 12.85 -5.14 -3.02
N ALA A 45 12.40 -5.11 -4.28
CA ALA A 45 11.43 -4.11 -4.73
C ALA A 45 10.07 -4.22 -4.01
N CYS A 46 9.66 -5.43 -3.60
CA CYS A 46 8.47 -5.62 -2.76
C CYS A 46 8.71 -5.12 -1.34
N ASP A 47 9.90 -5.30 -0.79
CA ASP A 47 10.27 -4.83 0.55
C ASP A 47 10.35 -3.29 0.58
N GLU A 48 10.94 -2.65 -0.44
CA GLU A 48 10.94 -1.20 -0.62
C GLU A 48 9.52 -0.63 -0.72
N SER A 49 8.64 -1.29 -1.50
CA SER A 49 7.25 -0.84 -1.64
C SER A 49 6.48 -0.95 -0.33
N ARG A 50 6.78 -1.95 0.51
CA ARG A 50 6.18 -2.16 1.82
C ARG A 50 6.62 -1.10 2.83
N GLU A 51 7.90 -0.76 2.84
CA GLU A 51 8.42 0.34 3.67
C GLU A 51 7.77 1.67 3.28
N LYS A 52 7.74 1.96 1.97
CA LYS A 52 7.10 3.17 1.45
C LYS A 52 5.61 3.24 1.75
N ASP A 53 4.87 2.14 1.59
CA ASP A 53 3.44 2.07 1.92
C ASP A 53 3.17 2.35 3.39
N PHE A 54 4.03 1.85 4.28
CA PHE A 54 3.94 2.16 5.70
C PHE A 54 4.19 3.65 5.98
N GLU A 55 5.25 4.23 5.40
CA GLU A 55 5.55 5.67 5.53
C GLU A 55 4.40 6.54 5.00
N ASP A 56 3.88 6.23 3.82
CA ASP A 56 2.76 6.93 3.19
C ASP A 56 1.50 6.84 4.04
N THR A 57 1.23 5.66 4.63
CA THR A 57 0.11 5.44 5.55
C THR A 57 0.26 6.30 6.80
N MET A 58 1.44 6.29 7.44
CA MET A 58 1.69 7.10 8.63
C MET A 58 1.58 8.59 8.35
N LYS A 59 2.04 9.04 7.17
CA LYS A 59 1.88 10.42 6.72
C LYS A 59 0.41 10.79 6.53
N PHE A 60 -0.37 9.94 5.86
CA PHE A 60 -1.81 10.15 5.66
C PHE A 60 -2.56 10.25 6.98
N LEU A 61 -2.26 9.36 7.93
CA LEU A 61 -2.86 9.39 9.26
C LEU A 61 -2.53 10.67 10.03
N LYS A 62 -1.31 11.18 9.90
CA LYS A 62 -0.88 12.40 10.59
C LYS A 62 -1.44 13.68 9.96
N GLU A 63 -1.50 13.74 8.64
CA GLU A 63 -1.78 14.97 7.89
C GLU A 63 -3.26 15.12 7.51
N GLU A 64 -3.91 14.03 7.11
CA GLU A 64 -5.26 14.06 6.52
C GLU A 64 -6.32 13.44 7.42
N TRP A 65 -5.99 12.38 8.15
CA TRP A 65 -6.94 11.71 9.05
C TRP A 65 -6.92 12.37 10.44
N LYS A 66 -7.58 13.53 10.57
CA LYS A 66 -7.80 14.21 11.85
C LYS A 66 -9.18 13.94 12.42
#